data_AF-A0A3E1J205-F1
#
_entry.id   AF-A0A3E1J205-F1
#
_cell.length_a   1.000
_cell.length_b   1.000
_cell.length_c   1.000
_cell.angle_alpha   90.00
_cell.angle_beta   90.00
_cell.angle_gamma   90.00
#
_symmetry.space_group_name_H-M   'P 1'
#
loop_
_entity.id
_entity.type
_entity.pdbx_description
1 polymer ?
#
loop_
_entity_poly.entity_id
_entity_poly.type
_entity_poly.pdbx_seq_one_letter_code
_entity_poly.pdbx_strand_id
1 'polypeptide(L)'
;MRLNKILLKRAVAAFAAACTLGTCCIAGSVAWAKDDATAEANTANINPDTAVSLSIHKYQGTQGITNSGGSEIKKPAEDNTLKDKKPVEGVEFTLYKVQKDGQDIDLSKSAGWKEISVINDKANPSDYLKKDDKDTTKGHVFTKTKLASGKTNAAGLVKFVKTASDPAVSGEVAAADLAQSLYLVEETDTDGAKIDGAHVTVTGRVDPFFVTLPLANSTTNTWIYDVHVYPKNDTTNQVPTKTASDPTRMDIVADSGENKTDGTRITWKIAIPLPSPAKGQAYDAIGFSDKLAKGLTFDKVQNVQLVKYTTDGKPVTTGTGNTEKLENTTTDTYYTVTPPPEGNKQVLTFDLTKTGTNNGLAKAYTFYSAAKKDGQIAKLEAEVVTKVGKDVTDVKNIANTWADNNKTGNKDNPCDPGTAHTEDTDPCKTAPSDTSYYGTLKVTKQDKDNNQPLDGAKFDVYEITGNTKKDAVKSVENSSGIYSFKGDKGAAITSTKVGSSLETKKKTEGTTTTHGTDSVKLFVRKQSDKNTTSKTYCIVETDAPAGYDLYTKPVCYDLVEDSATTANTANTQTVKDMKSTPMSKIVGALPMTGARGLVILTLCGIIGIAGTFFYIVLKRRKEQEQA
;
A
#
# COMPACT_ATOMS: atom_id res chain seq x y z
N MET A 1 14.25 55.73 -48.22
CA MET A 1 12.81 55.45 -48.02
C MET A 1 12.65 54.94 -46.59
N ARG A 2 11.76 55.57 -45.79
CA ARG A 2 11.58 55.34 -44.35
C ARG A 2 10.93 53.97 -44.06
N LEU A 3 11.31 53.28 -42.98
CA LEU A 3 10.48 52.95 -41.79
C LEU A 3 11.06 51.83 -40.89
N ASN A 4 11.43 52.25 -39.67
CA ASN A 4 11.12 51.71 -38.32
C ASN A 4 11.23 50.21 -37.91
N LYS A 5 12.03 50.06 -36.82
CA LYS A 5 11.87 49.27 -35.56
C LYS A 5 11.85 47.72 -35.62
N ILE A 6 12.70 47.05 -34.83
CA ILE A 6 12.43 46.57 -33.45
C ILE A 6 13.69 45.84 -32.91
N LEU A 7 13.92 45.99 -31.61
CA LEU A 7 15.01 45.47 -30.79
C LEU A 7 14.98 43.94 -30.59
N LEU A 8 16.20 43.38 -30.66
CA LEU A 8 16.82 42.40 -29.74
C LEU A 8 15.97 41.19 -29.30
N LYS A 9 16.21 40.02 -29.90
CA LYS A 9 15.98 38.70 -29.29
C LYS A 9 16.80 37.62 -30.01
N ARG A 10 17.71 36.96 -29.27
CA ARG A 10 18.22 35.57 -29.45
C ARG A 10 19.09 35.26 -28.22
N ALA A 11 18.71 34.28 -27.40
CA ALA A 11 19.29 32.92 -27.35
C ALA A 11 20.64 32.92 -26.60
N VAL A 12 21.04 32.04 -25.68
CA VAL A 12 20.62 30.70 -25.21
C VAL A 12 21.45 30.48 -23.91
N ALA A 13 20.81 30.15 -22.80
CA ALA A 13 20.93 28.90 -22.02
C ALA A 13 22.06 28.78 -20.96
N ALA A 14 21.61 28.19 -19.85
CA ALA A 14 22.26 27.17 -19.04
C ALA A 14 23.29 27.56 -17.95
N PHE A 15 23.01 26.96 -16.79
CA PHE A 15 23.91 26.60 -15.68
C PHE A 15 24.37 27.69 -14.70
N ALA A 16 23.64 27.77 -13.58
CA ALA A 16 24.24 27.86 -12.26
C ALA A 16 23.38 27.07 -11.26
N ALA A 17 23.81 25.84 -10.98
CA ALA A 17 23.48 25.14 -9.75
C ALA A 17 24.23 25.83 -8.61
N ALA A 18 23.52 26.45 -7.67
CA ALA A 18 24.06 26.84 -6.39
C ALA A 18 22.91 27.02 -5.38
N CYS A 19 23.12 26.50 -4.18
CA CYS A 19 22.24 26.43 -3.02
C CYS A 19 21.31 27.63 -2.84
N THR A 20 20.00 27.39 -2.70
CA THR A 20 19.07 28.32 -2.03
C THR A 20 18.04 27.51 -1.24
N LEU A 21 18.49 26.94 -0.12
CA LEU A 21 17.64 26.47 0.97
C LEU A 21 17.63 27.56 2.05
N GLY A 22 16.47 27.75 2.68
CA GLY A 22 16.30 28.55 3.89
C GLY A 22 16.01 30.03 3.64
N THR A 23 14.73 30.37 3.52
CA THR A 23 14.26 31.75 3.77
C THR A 23 13.16 31.71 4.81
N CYS A 24 13.55 31.80 6.08
CA CYS A 24 12.69 32.15 7.20
C CYS A 24 13.30 33.40 7.84
N CYS A 25 12.52 34.48 7.94
CA CYS A 25 13.01 35.76 8.43
C CYS A 25 11.97 36.40 9.36
N ILE A 26 12.43 36.82 10.54
CA ILE A 26 11.69 37.54 11.57
C ILE A 26 11.35 38.95 11.05
N ALA A 27 10.10 39.40 11.25
CA ALA A 27 9.76 40.82 11.08
C ALA A 27 10.13 41.57 12.38
N GLY A 28 11.28 42.25 12.39
CA GLY A 28 11.69 43.06 13.54
C GLY A 28 12.55 44.25 13.09
N SER A 29 11.92 45.35 12.69
CA SER A 29 12.62 46.63 12.56
C SER A 29 13.05 47.11 13.94
N VAL A 30 14.36 47.26 14.17
CA VAL A 30 14.93 47.92 15.35
C VAL A 30 14.52 49.40 15.37
N ALA A 31 13.52 49.74 16.17
CA ALA A 31 13.22 51.13 16.51
C ALA A 31 14.23 51.59 17.57
N TRP A 32 14.98 52.65 17.25
CA TRP A 32 15.94 53.27 18.16
C TRP A 32 15.16 54.03 19.25
N ALA A 33 15.22 53.54 20.49
CA ALA A 33 14.68 54.26 21.63
C ALA A 33 15.63 55.43 21.99
N LYS A 34 15.09 56.64 21.98
CA LYS A 34 15.76 57.85 22.45
C LYS A 34 15.28 58.10 23.88
N ASP A 35 16.22 58.22 24.82
CA ASP A 35 15.93 58.60 26.20
C ASP A 35 15.32 60.00 26.21
N ASP A 36 14.14 60.14 26.83
CA ASP A 36 13.87 61.31 27.66
C ASP A 36 12.68 61.08 28.61
N ALA A 37 12.86 61.59 29.82
CA ALA A 37 11.95 61.49 30.93
C ALA A 37 10.71 62.37 30.73
N THR A 38 9.52 61.79 30.83
CA THR A 38 8.33 62.31 31.56
C THR A 38 7.19 61.30 31.45
N ALA A 39 6.48 61.10 32.57
CA ALA A 39 5.44 60.10 32.73
C ALA A 39 4.12 60.57 32.09
N GLU A 40 4.00 60.34 30.78
CA GLU A 40 2.72 60.02 30.14
C GLU A 40 2.85 58.59 29.59
N ALA A 41 1.78 57.78 29.68
CA ALA A 41 1.82 56.37 29.29
C ALA A 41 2.19 56.24 27.80
N ASN A 42 3.48 56.08 27.54
CA ASN A 42 4.05 56.03 26.20
C ASN A 42 3.66 54.68 25.58
N THR A 43 2.57 54.65 24.82
CA THR A 43 2.00 53.43 24.20
C THR A 43 2.94 52.75 23.20
N ALA A 44 4.11 53.35 22.92
CA ALA A 44 5.16 52.80 22.08
C ALA A 44 6.09 51.79 22.81
N ASN A 45 6.17 51.84 24.15
CA ASN A 45 7.00 50.92 24.91
C ASN A 45 6.31 49.57 25.14
N ILE A 46 7.10 48.52 25.30
CA ILE A 46 6.59 47.22 25.74
C ILE A 46 6.08 47.36 27.18
N ASN A 47 4.87 46.87 27.45
CA ASN A 47 4.30 46.79 28.78
C ASN A 47 4.68 45.44 29.41
N PRO A 48 5.53 45.40 30.46
CA PRO A 48 5.97 44.16 31.10
C PRO A 48 4.84 43.33 31.71
N ASP A 49 3.72 43.97 32.08
CA ASP A 49 2.59 43.31 32.75
C ASP A 49 1.60 42.67 31.75
N THR A 50 1.74 42.95 30.46
CA THR A 50 0.89 42.35 29.43
C THR A 50 1.33 40.91 29.14
N ALA A 51 0.42 39.96 29.36
CA ALA A 51 0.63 38.56 29.02
C ALA A 51 0.82 38.37 27.51
N VAL A 52 1.66 37.40 27.13
CA VAL A 52 1.91 37.03 25.74
C VAL A 52 1.35 35.65 25.42
N SER A 53 1.05 35.42 24.15
CA SER A 53 0.67 34.11 23.61
C SER A 53 1.20 33.91 22.19
N LEU A 54 1.29 32.64 21.80
CA LEU A 54 1.68 32.25 20.45
C LEU A 54 0.65 31.29 19.86
N SER A 55 0.00 31.70 18.77
CA SER A 55 -0.92 30.90 17.99
C SER A 55 -0.25 30.39 16.72
N ILE A 56 -0.10 29.08 16.58
CA ILE A 56 0.46 28.44 15.38
C ILE A 56 -0.68 27.83 14.56
N HIS A 57 -0.82 28.32 13.33
CA HIS A 57 -1.84 27.88 12.37
C HIS A 57 -1.19 27.06 11.25
N LYS A 58 -1.30 25.73 11.34
CA LYS A 58 -0.70 24.78 10.41
C LYS A 58 -1.59 24.56 9.19
N TYR A 59 -1.00 24.71 8.00
CA TYR A 59 -1.67 24.44 6.73
C TYR A 59 -0.84 23.57 5.80
N GLN A 60 -1.50 22.96 4.82
CA GLN A 60 -0.87 22.24 3.72
C GLN A 60 -0.24 23.19 2.69
N GLY A 61 0.69 22.64 1.91
CA GLY A 61 1.33 23.27 0.76
C GLY A 61 2.77 23.68 1.02
N THR A 62 3.40 24.15 -0.06
CA THR A 62 4.79 24.62 -0.01
C THR A 62 4.93 25.85 0.87
N GLN A 63 6.13 25.98 1.44
CA GLN A 63 6.55 27.18 2.16
C GLN A 63 6.36 28.42 1.26
N GLY A 64 5.70 29.44 1.81
CA GLY A 64 5.55 30.73 1.16
C GLY A 64 6.83 31.57 1.26
N ILE A 65 7.01 32.49 0.33
CA ILE A 65 8.14 33.45 0.31
C ILE A 65 7.82 34.78 1.03
N THR A 66 6.62 34.89 1.63
CA THR A 66 6.15 36.10 2.31
C THR A 66 6.16 35.87 3.82
N ASN A 67 6.70 36.83 4.55
CA ASN A 67 6.77 36.77 6.01
C ASN A 67 5.39 37.03 6.62
N SER A 68 5.04 36.27 7.65
CA SER A 68 3.86 36.59 8.48
C SER A 68 4.09 37.89 9.23
N GLY A 69 3.10 38.79 9.25
CA GLY A 69 3.12 40.01 10.07
C GLY A 69 2.81 39.76 11.55
N GLY A 70 2.67 38.51 11.98
CA GLY A 70 2.37 38.12 13.37
C GLY A 70 0.94 38.39 13.83
N SER A 71 0.09 38.96 12.98
CA SER A 71 -1.31 39.26 13.29
C SER A 71 -2.23 38.11 12.85
N GLU A 72 -3.39 37.99 13.50
CA GLU A 72 -4.41 37.03 13.10
C GLU A 72 -5.02 37.36 11.73
N ILE A 73 -4.99 36.38 10.83
CA ILE A 73 -5.76 36.35 9.59
C ILE A 73 -7.18 35.87 9.92
N LYS A 74 -8.09 36.83 10.11
CA LYS A 74 -9.50 36.57 10.49
C LYS A 74 -10.30 35.81 9.44
N LYS A 75 -9.87 35.88 8.17
CA LYS A 75 -10.56 35.23 7.05
C LYS A 75 -9.57 34.45 6.18
N PRO A 76 -9.11 33.28 6.64
CA PRO A 76 -8.11 32.50 5.92
C PRO A 76 -8.50 32.16 4.47
N ALA A 77 -9.79 31.94 4.21
CA ALA A 77 -10.30 31.62 2.88
C ALA A 77 -10.24 32.80 1.88
N GLU A 78 -10.16 34.05 2.36
CA GLU A 78 -10.04 35.25 1.53
C GLU A 78 -8.57 35.72 1.41
N ASP A 79 -7.65 35.15 2.20
CA ASP A 79 -6.25 35.56 2.23
C ASP A 79 -5.45 34.95 1.07
N ASN A 80 -4.63 35.74 0.39
CA ASN A 80 -3.88 35.27 -0.79
C ASN A 80 -2.80 34.22 -0.48
N THR A 81 -2.34 34.12 0.77
CA THR A 81 -1.31 33.17 1.21
C THR A 81 -1.92 31.86 1.73
N LEU A 82 -3.19 31.89 2.14
CA LEU A 82 -3.92 30.76 2.71
C LEU A 82 -5.06 30.24 1.84
N LYS A 83 -5.53 31.00 0.83
CA LYS A 83 -6.53 30.54 -0.12
C LYS A 83 -6.10 29.21 -0.74
N ASP A 84 -7.04 28.28 -0.84
CA ASP A 84 -6.85 26.91 -1.35
C ASP A 84 -5.94 26.00 -0.48
N LYS A 85 -5.47 26.49 0.67
CA LYS A 85 -4.71 25.68 1.63
C LYS A 85 -5.65 25.19 2.73
N LYS A 86 -5.64 23.89 2.97
CA LYS A 86 -6.38 23.24 4.04
C LYS A 86 -5.56 23.23 5.34
N PRO A 87 -6.21 23.35 6.52
CA PRO A 87 -5.54 23.17 7.80
C PRO A 87 -5.04 21.73 7.96
N VAL A 88 -3.99 21.56 8.76
CA VAL A 88 -3.43 20.23 9.08
C VAL A 88 -3.55 19.97 10.58
N GLU A 89 -4.40 19.01 10.94
CA GLU A 89 -4.62 18.54 12.31
C GLU A 89 -3.52 17.57 12.73
N GLY A 90 -3.25 17.48 14.04
CA GLY A 90 -2.46 16.41 14.65
C GLY A 90 -0.94 16.53 14.52
N VAL A 91 -0.45 17.64 13.97
CA VAL A 91 0.98 17.98 13.92
C VAL A 91 1.39 18.57 15.27
N GLU A 92 2.45 18.04 15.87
CA GLU A 92 2.98 18.53 17.13
C GLU A 92 4.06 19.59 16.92
N PHE A 93 3.90 20.71 17.62
CA PHE A 93 4.94 21.72 17.79
C PHE A 93 5.49 21.68 19.21
N THR A 94 6.80 21.84 19.33
CA THR A 94 7.46 22.10 20.60
C THR A 94 7.99 23.53 20.62
N LEU A 95 7.62 24.25 21.68
CA LEU A 95 8.08 25.59 21.98
C LEU A 95 9.28 25.50 22.94
N TYR A 96 10.39 26.11 22.56
CA TYR A 96 11.57 26.23 23.39
C TYR A 96 11.84 27.69 23.73
N LYS A 97 12.19 27.97 24.99
CA LYS A 97 12.69 29.27 25.41
C LYS A 97 14.17 29.37 25.03
N VAL A 98 14.56 30.45 24.35
CA VAL A 98 15.93 30.69 23.94
C VAL A 98 16.68 31.42 25.05
N GLN A 99 17.89 30.96 25.35
CA GLN A 99 18.73 31.47 26.41
C GLN A 99 20.10 31.87 25.86
N LYS A 100 20.72 32.87 26.50
CA LYS A 100 22.08 33.29 26.22
C LYS A 100 22.91 33.10 27.48
N ASP A 101 24.02 32.36 27.37
CA ASP A 101 24.90 32.05 28.50
C ASP A 101 24.16 31.46 29.72
N GLY A 102 23.13 30.64 29.44
CA GLY A 102 22.29 30.00 30.46
C GLY A 102 21.25 30.92 31.13
N GLN A 103 21.11 32.16 30.65
CA GLN A 103 20.14 33.13 31.16
C GLN A 103 19.00 33.38 30.18
N ASP A 104 17.82 33.65 30.71
CA ASP A 104 16.65 34.02 29.93
C ASP A 104 16.80 35.41 29.30
N ILE A 105 16.38 35.54 28.04
CA ILE A 105 16.43 36.80 27.30
C ILE A 105 15.15 37.59 27.58
N ASP A 106 15.24 38.65 28.38
CA ASP A 106 14.11 39.50 28.74
C ASP A 106 13.85 40.59 27.69
N LEU A 107 12.85 40.37 26.84
CA LEU A 107 12.48 41.33 25.78
C LEU A 107 11.60 42.48 26.26
N SER A 108 11.18 42.50 27.54
CA SER A 108 10.56 43.71 28.13
C SER A 108 11.57 44.85 28.31
N LYS A 109 12.88 44.53 28.20
CA LYS A 109 14.00 45.46 28.37
C LYS A 109 14.82 45.58 27.09
N SER A 110 15.36 46.77 26.83
CA SER A 110 16.25 47.02 25.68
C SER A 110 17.52 46.15 25.68
N ALA A 111 17.99 45.72 26.85
CA ALA A 111 19.13 44.81 26.99
C ALA A 111 18.90 43.46 26.30
N GLY A 112 17.71 42.86 26.44
CA GLY A 112 17.39 41.59 25.77
C GLY A 112 17.36 41.71 24.25
N TRP A 113 16.86 42.83 23.71
CA TRP A 113 16.90 43.10 22.26
C TRP A 113 18.33 43.20 21.72
N LYS A 114 19.26 43.76 22.51
CA LYS A 114 20.69 43.80 22.16
C LYS A 114 21.32 42.41 22.15
N GLU A 115 20.85 41.48 22.97
CA GLU A 115 21.38 40.12 23.00
C GLU A 115 21.05 39.31 21.75
N ILE A 116 19.89 39.59 21.13
CA ILE A 116 19.39 38.90 19.94
C ILE A 116 19.68 39.62 18.63
N SER A 117 20.33 40.80 18.66
CA SER A 117 20.65 41.60 17.46
C SER A 117 21.65 40.91 16.51
N VAL A 118 22.25 39.80 16.94
CA VAL A 118 23.12 38.95 16.11
C VAL A 118 22.32 38.08 15.13
N ILE A 119 21.03 37.86 15.41
CA ILE A 119 20.12 37.13 14.53
C ILE A 119 19.82 38.05 13.36
N ASN A 120 20.15 37.59 12.14
CA ASN A 120 19.91 38.37 10.94
C ASN A 120 18.61 37.95 10.25
N ASP A 121 18.18 38.80 9.31
CA ASP A 121 17.22 38.54 8.24
C ASP A 121 17.02 37.04 7.98
N LYS A 122 18.05 36.42 7.42
CA LYS A 122 18.06 35.08 6.81
C LYS A 122 18.55 33.98 7.76
N ALA A 123 18.43 34.19 9.06
CA ALA A 123 18.93 33.27 10.08
C ALA A 123 18.23 31.91 10.03
N ASN A 124 18.99 30.83 9.81
CA ASN A 124 18.54 29.49 10.20
C ASN A 124 18.83 29.30 11.69
N PRO A 125 17.87 28.93 12.55
CA PRO A 125 18.14 28.77 13.97
C PRO A 125 19.33 27.87 14.31
N SER A 126 19.60 26.87 13.48
CA SER A 126 20.78 25.99 13.62
C SER A 126 22.12 26.73 13.61
N ASP A 127 22.19 27.90 12.97
CA ASP A 127 23.43 28.69 12.85
C ASP A 127 23.77 29.44 14.15
N TYR A 128 22.83 29.49 15.09
CA TYR A 128 22.93 30.25 16.34
C TYR A 128 22.81 29.39 17.59
N LEU A 129 22.28 28.17 17.47
CA LEU A 129 22.04 27.27 18.59
C LEU A 129 23.23 26.35 18.83
N LYS A 130 23.70 26.31 20.08
CA LYS A 130 24.66 25.32 20.54
C LYS A 130 24.05 23.91 20.47
N LYS A 131 24.83 22.95 19.99
CA LYS A 131 24.45 21.53 19.96
C LYS A 131 24.46 20.91 21.36
N ASP A 132 25.43 21.30 22.17
CA ASP A 132 25.60 20.91 23.57
C ASP A 132 26.47 21.96 24.31
N ASP A 133 26.70 21.76 25.61
CA ASP A 133 27.48 22.66 26.45
C ASP A 133 28.96 22.79 26.02
N LYS A 134 29.45 21.86 25.18
CA LYS A 134 30.83 21.83 24.67
C LYS A 134 30.93 22.45 23.27
N ASP A 135 29.82 22.87 22.66
CA ASP A 135 29.81 23.50 21.35
C ASP A 135 30.49 24.88 21.41
N THR A 136 31.63 24.98 20.74
CA THR A 136 32.46 26.19 20.63
C THR A 136 32.40 26.81 19.24
N THR A 137 31.47 26.35 18.38
CA THR A 137 31.33 26.84 17.01
C THR A 137 31.04 28.33 17.00
N LYS A 138 31.86 29.09 16.26
CA LYS A 138 31.70 30.54 16.15
C LYS A 138 30.35 30.88 15.53
N GLY A 139 29.52 31.61 16.27
CA GLY A 139 28.14 31.96 15.88
C GLY A 139 27.08 31.26 16.72
N HIS A 140 27.40 30.10 17.31
CA HIS A 140 26.49 29.37 18.21
C HIS A 140 26.50 30.01 19.60
N VAL A 141 25.63 30.98 19.80
CA VAL A 141 25.59 31.83 21.00
C VAL A 141 24.40 31.54 21.91
N PHE A 142 23.43 30.77 21.45
CA PHE A 142 22.21 30.48 22.20
C PHE A 142 22.11 29.01 22.62
N THR A 143 21.47 28.78 23.76
CA THR A 143 20.93 27.47 24.15
C THR A 143 19.41 27.53 24.13
N LYS A 144 18.75 26.37 24.25
CA LYS A 144 17.30 26.28 24.26
C LYS A 144 16.81 25.34 25.35
N THR A 145 15.72 25.70 26.01
CA THR A 145 15.07 24.89 27.04
C THR A 145 13.62 24.62 26.64
N LYS A 146 13.19 23.36 26.66
CA LYS A 146 11.82 22.98 26.26
C LYS A 146 10.83 23.59 27.25
N LEU A 147 9.83 24.29 26.72
CA LEU A 147 8.78 24.92 27.52
C LEU A 147 7.48 24.10 27.50
N ALA A 148 6.98 23.77 26.31
CA ALA A 148 5.76 22.99 26.12
C ALA A 148 5.70 22.33 24.74
N SER A 149 4.87 21.31 24.59
CA SER A 149 4.53 20.69 23.30
C SER A 149 3.02 20.60 23.14
N GLY A 150 2.54 20.73 21.90
CA GLY A 150 1.12 20.74 21.59
C GLY A 150 0.81 20.29 20.18
N LYS A 151 -0.29 19.54 20.01
CA LYS A 151 -0.79 19.11 18.70
C LYS A 151 -1.82 20.11 18.16
N THR A 152 -1.79 20.32 16.86
CA THR A 152 -2.79 21.12 16.17
C THR A 152 -4.16 20.43 16.23
N ASN A 153 -5.21 21.20 16.47
CA ASN A 153 -6.59 20.71 16.43
C ASN A 153 -7.12 20.58 14.98
N ALA A 154 -8.40 20.23 14.81
CA ALA A 154 -9.05 20.08 13.50
C ALA A 154 -9.00 21.36 12.62
N ALA A 155 -8.86 22.55 13.23
CA ALA A 155 -8.67 23.82 12.53
C ALA A 155 -7.19 24.12 12.20
N GLY A 156 -6.27 23.19 12.51
CA GLY A 156 -4.83 23.38 12.33
C GLY A 156 -4.21 24.29 13.39
N LEU A 157 -4.90 24.58 14.49
CA LEU A 157 -4.43 25.52 15.51
C LEU A 157 -3.82 24.80 16.72
N VAL A 158 -2.67 25.30 17.18
CA VAL A 158 -2.17 25.11 18.54
C VAL A 158 -1.79 26.46 19.13
N LYS A 159 -2.25 26.77 20.34
CA LYS A 159 -2.03 28.07 21.00
C LYS A 159 -1.29 27.89 22.33
N PHE A 160 -0.09 28.43 22.43
CA PHE A 160 0.67 28.45 23.68
C PHE A 160 0.28 29.67 24.52
N VAL A 161 -0.15 29.42 25.76
CA VAL A 161 -0.56 30.42 26.74
C VAL A 161 0.05 30.10 28.10
N LYS A 162 0.20 31.10 28.97
CA LYS A 162 0.74 30.88 30.33
C LYS A 162 -0.11 29.93 31.15
N THR A 163 -1.43 30.07 31.06
CA THR A 163 -2.42 29.20 31.71
C THR A 163 -3.50 28.87 30.69
N ALA A 164 -3.69 27.58 30.40
CA ALA A 164 -4.71 27.14 29.48
C ALA A 164 -6.08 27.14 30.15
N SER A 165 -7.10 27.58 29.41
CA SER A 165 -8.50 27.29 29.69
C SER A 165 -8.87 25.94 29.08
N ASP A 166 -9.84 25.23 29.69
CA ASP A 166 -10.24 23.82 29.44
C ASP A 166 -9.78 23.22 28.06
N PRO A 167 -8.84 22.25 28.06
CA PRO A 167 -8.04 21.87 26.90
C PRO A 167 -8.77 21.10 25.76
N ALA A 168 -10.07 20.83 25.85
CA ALA A 168 -10.76 20.00 24.86
C ALA A 168 -11.33 20.76 23.63
N VAL A 169 -11.37 22.11 23.63
CA VAL A 169 -12.06 22.89 22.56
C VAL A 169 -11.24 24.05 21.99
N SER A 170 -10.28 24.62 22.73
CA SER A 170 -9.56 25.85 22.36
C SER A 170 -8.28 25.64 21.54
N GLY A 171 -7.69 24.45 21.57
CA GLY A 171 -6.33 24.20 21.05
C GLY A 171 -5.22 24.82 21.91
N GLU A 172 -5.53 25.22 23.16
CA GLU A 172 -4.58 25.82 24.08
C GLU A 172 -3.66 24.80 24.76
N VAL A 173 -2.41 25.22 24.97
CA VAL A 173 -1.38 24.48 25.69
C VAL A 173 -0.76 25.39 26.73
N ALA A 174 -0.79 24.94 27.98
CA ALA A 174 -0.18 25.65 29.09
C ALA A 174 1.35 25.60 29.00
N ALA A 175 1.97 26.77 29.08
CA ALA A 175 3.41 27.00 29.09
C ALA A 175 3.72 27.93 30.28
N ALA A 176 3.91 27.37 31.47
CA ALA A 176 3.90 28.14 32.73
C ALA A 176 4.91 29.31 32.78
N ASP A 177 6.08 29.13 32.17
CA ASP A 177 7.15 30.14 32.10
C ASP A 177 7.14 30.98 30.82
N LEU A 178 5.99 31.00 30.12
CA LEU A 178 5.77 31.86 28.97
C LEU A 178 5.78 33.33 29.42
N ALA A 179 6.80 34.04 28.97
CA ALA A 179 7.08 35.44 29.25
C ALA A 179 7.55 36.17 27.99
N GLN A 180 7.80 37.47 28.10
CA GLN A 180 8.30 38.28 27.00
C GLN A 180 9.78 37.92 26.70
N SER A 181 10.02 37.14 25.65
CA SER A 181 11.29 36.48 25.36
C SER A 181 11.42 36.09 23.89
N LEU A 182 12.61 35.66 23.49
CA LEU A 182 12.85 34.92 22.25
C LEU A 182 12.51 33.44 22.45
N TYR A 183 11.82 32.85 21.47
CA TYR A 183 11.46 31.45 21.43
C TYR A 183 11.89 30.79 20.12
N LEU A 184 12.15 29.50 20.18
CA LEU A 184 12.32 28.63 19.02
C LEU A 184 11.12 27.70 18.91
N VAL A 185 10.56 27.60 17.72
CA VAL A 185 9.46 26.68 17.38
C VAL A 185 10.01 25.57 16.50
N GLU A 186 9.76 24.32 16.90
CA GLU A 186 10.12 23.13 16.13
C GLU A 186 8.88 22.26 15.89
N GLU A 187 8.71 21.78 14.65
CA GLU A 187 7.71 20.76 14.31
C GLU A 187 8.26 19.37 14.66
N THR A 188 7.86 18.81 15.79
CA THR A 188 8.49 17.62 16.39
C THR A 188 7.81 16.31 16.01
N ASP A 189 6.50 16.31 15.75
CA ASP A 189 5.76 15.11 15.38
C ASP A 189 4.71 15.39 14.27
N THR A 190 4.54 14.45 13.35
CA THR A 190 3.65 14.50 12.19
C THR A 190 2.82 13.23 12.01
N ASP A 191 2.96 12.25 12.90
CA ASP A 191 2.23 10.97 12.83
C ASP A 191 0.70 11.15 12.79
N GLY A 192 0.22 12.11 13.58
CA GLY A 192 -1.20 12.45 13.67
C GLY A 192 -1.72 13.31 12.52
N ALA A 193 -0.91 13.61 11.49
CA ALA A 193 -1.27 14.56 10.44
C ALA A 193 -2.53 14.14 9.69
N LYS A 194 -3.56 14.99 9.74
CA LYS A 194 -4.83 14.80 9.02
C LYS A 194 -5.26 16.04 8.25
N ILE A 195 -5.93 15.83 7.14
CA ILE A 195 -6.61 16.85 6.34
C ILE A 195 -8.01 16.32 6.03
N ASP A 196 -9.04 17.13 6.32
CA ASP A 196 -10.45 16.74 6.18
C ASP A 196 -10.77 15.40 6.87
N GLY A 197 -10.16 15.15 8.03
CA GLY A 197 -10.31 13.91 8.81
C GLY A 197 -9.55 12.69 8.27
N ALA A 198 -8.92 12.77 7.10
CA ALA A 198 -8.13 11.69 6.52
C ALA A 198 -6.63 11.85 6.84
N HIS A 199 -5.96 10.75 7.16
CA HIS A 199 -4.51 10.74 7.37
C HIS A 199 -3.74 11.11 6.10
N VAL A 200 -2.67 11.90 6.26
CA VAL A 200 -1.77 12.30 5.19
C VAL A 200 -0.31 12.07 5.58
N THR A 201 0.56 11.86 4.59
CA THR A 201 2.01 11.83 4.82
C THR A 201 2.58 13.24 4.62
N VAL A 202 3.33 13.73 5.60
CA VAL A 202 4.07 15.02 5.50
C VAL A 202 5.40 14.78 4.78
N THR A 203 5.52 15.21 3.52
CA THR A 203 6.73 15.06 2.68
C THR A 203 7.66 16.27 2.72
N GLY A 204 7.28 17.31 3.44
CA GLY A 204 8.13 18.46 3.73
C GLY A 204 7.60 19.16 4.97
N ARG A 205 8.40 19.21 6.03
CA ARG A 205 8.07 19.96 7.25
C ARG A 205 8.47 21.42 7.09
N VAL A 206 7.87 22.28 7.92
CA VAL A 206 8.42 23.61 8.14
C VAL A 206 9.79 23.50 8.82
N ASP A 207 10.73 24.32 8.40
CA ASP A 207 12.01 24.47 9.10
C ASP A 207 11.78 25.11 10.49
N PRO A 208 12.62 24.79 11.51
CA PRO A 208 12.61 25.51 12.78
C PRO A 208 12.70 27.02 12.57
N PHE A 209 12.00 27.79 13.40
CA PHE A 209 12.02 29.25 13.31
C PHE A 209 11.98 29.92 14.68
N PHE A 210 12.60 31.09 14.75
CA PHE A 210 12.54 31.95 15.92
C PHE A 210 11.29 32.82 15.91
N VAL A 211 10.77 33.14 17.09
CA VAL A 211 9.68 34.10 17.29
C VAL A 211 9.92 34.91 18.57
N THR A 212 9.73 36.23 18.50
CA THR A 212 9.75 37.10 19.67
C THR A 212 8.33 37.28 20.19
N LEU A 213 8.17 37.24 21.51
CA LEU A 213 6.96 37.66 22.19
C LEU A 213 7.32 38.86 23.09
N PRO A 214 6.74 40.06 22.91
CA PRO A 214 5.84 40.44 21.82
C PRO A 214 6.56 40.57 20.46
N LEU A 215 5.79 40.78 19.39
CA LEU A 215 6.28 41.10 18.04
C LEU A 215 5.88 42.52 17.64
N ALA A 216 6.76 43.27 16.99
CA ALA A 216 6.41 44.60 16.47
C ALA A 216 5.54 44.49 15.21
N ASN A 217 4.43 45.23 15.16
CA ASN A 217 3.61 45.37 13.97
C ASN A 217 4.17 46.49 13.08
N SER A 218 4.70 46.13 11.91
CA SER A 218 5.28 47.07 10.96
C SER A 218 4.27 48.00 10.27
N THR A 219 2.97 47.68 10.35
CA THR A 219 1.89 48.46 9.73
C THR A 219 1.29 49.47 10.71
N THR A 220 1.02 49.03 11.93
CA THR A 220 0.38 49.88 12.96
C THR A 220 1.37 50.54 13.90
N ASN A 221 2.65 50.16 13.87
CA ASN A 221 3.68 50.58 14.82
C ASN A 221 3.31 50.30 16.29
N THR A 222 2.65 49.18 16.54
CA THR A 222 2.25 48.72 17.89
C THR A 222 2.82 47.34 18.20
N TRP A 223 2.89 46.98 19.48
CA TRP A 223 3.28 45.64 19.91
C TRP A 223 2.13 44.63 19.81
N ILE A 224 2.41 43.46 19.26
CA ILE A 224 1.54 42.29 19.19
C ILE A 224 1.93 41.34 20.32
N TYR A 225 1.06 41.19 21.31
CA TYR A 225 1.28 40.27 22.44
C TYR A 225 0.67 38.89 22.20
N ASP A 226 -0.44 38.80 21.45
CA ASP A 226 -0.98 37.54 20.91
C ASP A 226 -0.46 37.36 19.48
N VAL A 227 0.66 36.65 19.33
CA VAL A 227 1.36 36.51 18.05
C VAL A 227 0.81 35.31 17.28
N HIS A 228 0.55 35.48 15.99
CA HIS A 228 0.04 34.44 15.09
C HIS A 228 1.05 34.11 13.98
N VAL A 229 1.33 32.82 13.79
CA VAL A 229 2.22 32.30 12.75
C VAL A 229 1.54 31.23 11.89
N TYR A 230 1.97 31.10 10.63
CA TYR A 230 1.26 30.32 9.61
C TYR A 230 2.14 29.29 8.87
N PRO A 231 2.83 28.36 9.57
CA PRO A 231 3.74 27.40 8.94
C PRO A 231 3.05 26.42 7.99
N LYS A 232 3.78 25.94 6.98
CA LYS A 232 3.27 25.13 5.86
C LYS A 232 4.03 23.81 5.71
N ASN A 233 3.31 22.75 5.35
CA ASN A 233 3.88 21.42 5.09
C ASN A 233 3.50 20.95 3.70
N ASP A 234 4.47 20.41 2.97
CA ASP A 234 4.17 19.60 1.80
C ASP A 234 3.56 18.28 2.27
N THR A 235 2.41 17.92 1.71
CA THR A 235 1.64 16.73 2.11
C THR A 235 1.21 15.90 0.90
N THR A 236 0.95 14.63 1.14
CA THR A 236 0.32 13.73 0.17
C THR A 236 -0.72 12.85 0.85
N ASN A 237 -1.78 12.49 0.11
CA ASN A 237 -2.80 11.55 0.56
C ASN A 237 -2.33 10.08 0.48
N GLN A 238 -1.10 9.85 0.03
CA GLN A 238 -0.51 8.52 -0.01
C GLN A 238 -0.12 8.12 1.41
N VAL A 239 -0.70 7.03 1.87
CA VAL A 239 -0.42 6.38 3.16
C VAL A 239 0.15 4.98 2.92
N PRO A 240 0.68 4.29 3.95
CA PRO A 240 1.15 2.92 3.80
C PRO A 240 0.07 1.99 3.23
N THR A 241 0.47 1.06 2.36
CA THR A 241 -0.45 0.08 1.75
C THR A 241 0.13 -1.33 1.83
N LYS A 242 -0.75 -2.31 1.92
CA LYS A 242 -0.44 -3.75 1.83
C LYS A 242 -1.42 -4.34 0.85
N THR A 243 -0.92 -5.02 -0.18
CA THR A 243 -1.77 -5.62 -1.23
C THR A 243 -1.33 -7.05 -1.51
N ALA A 244 -2.30 -7.97 -1.57
CA ALA A 244 -2.06 -9.34 -1.98
C ALA A 244 -1.85 -9.44 -3.50
N SER A 245 -1.00 -10.35 -3.94
CA SER A 245 -0.99 -10.85 -5.31
C SER A 245 -2.11 -11.88 -5.50
N ASP A 246 -2.36 -12.25 -6.76
CA ASP A 246 -2.98 -13.56 -7.00
C ASP A 246 -2.03 -14.64 -6.49
N PRO A 247 -2.54 -15.74 -5.92
CA PRO A 247 -1.69 -16.83 -5.46
C PRO A 247 -0.96 -17.50 -6.63
N THR A 248 0.19 -18.13 -6.37
CA THR A 248 0.96 -18.87 -7.38
C THR A 248 0.18 -20.03 -8.01
N ARG A 249 -0.87 -20.48 -7.33
CA ARG A 249 -1.78 -21.54 -7.74
C ARG A 249 -3.20 -21.18 -7.36
N MET A 250 -4.15 -21.59 -8.19
CA MET A 250 -5.57 -21.36 -7.94
C MET A 250 -6.14 -22.30 -6.89
N ASP A 251 -5.56 -23.49 -6.72
CA ASP A 251 -5.83 -24.44 -5.65
C ASP A 251 -4.92 -24.22 -4.44
N ILE A 252 -5.36 -24.67 -3.26
CA ILE A 252 -4.54 -24.68 -2.05
C ILE A 252 -3.79 -26.01 -1.93
N VAL A 253 -2.48 -25.95 -2.06
CA VAL A 253 -1.58 -27.10 -1.97
C VAL A 253 -0.42 -26.77 -1.03
N ALA A 254 -0.16 -27.67 -0.08
CA ALA A 254 1.04 -27.58 0.75
C ALA A 254 2.28 -28.01 -0.05
N ASP A 255 3.46 -27.51 0.30
CA ASP A 255 4.71 -27.98 -0.30
C ASP A 255 4.83 -29.50 -0.14
N SER A 256 5.16 -30.22 -1.22
CA SER A 256 5.22 -31.70 -1.19
C SER A 256 6.53 -32.27 -0.59
N GLY A 257 7.21 -31.47 0.24
CA GLY A 257 8.45 -31.79 0.95
C GLY A 257 9.23 -30.54 1.36
N GLU A 258 10.25 -30.72 2.19
CA GLU A 258 11.01 -29.64 2.86
C GLU A 258 11.74 -28.68 1.89
N ASN A 259 12.06 -29.15 0.68
CA ASN A 259 12.82 -28.41 -0.34
C ASN A 259 12.05 -28.17 -1.65
N LYS A 260 10.72 -28.30 -1.64
CA LYS A 260 9.90 -28.03 -2.83
C LYS A 260 9.16 -26.69 -2.70
N THR A 261 8.99 -26.02 -3.84
CA THR A 261 8.31 -24.73 -3.95
C THR A 261 7.01 -24.82 -4.78
N ASP A 262 6.43 -26.02 -4.82
CA ASP A 262 5.21 -26.35 -5.57
C ASP A 262 3.91 -26.04 -4.84
N GLY A 263 3.99 -25.70 -3.54
CA GLY A 263 2.87 -25.26 -2.74
C GLY A 263 2.41 -23.83 -3.07
N THR A 264 1.19 -23.53 -2.62
CA THR A 264 0.51 -22.26 -2.85
C THR A 264 1.16 -21.15 -2.04
N ARG A 265 1.54 -20.07 -2.71
CA ARG A 265 2.14 -18.87 -2.10
C ARG A 265 1.34 -17.63 -2.46
N ILE A 266 1.28 -16.68 -1.54
CA ILE A 266 0.78 -15.32 -1.76
C ILE A 266 1.94 -14.36 -1.52
N THR A 267 2.08 -13.38 -2.41
CA THR A 267 3.01 -12.27 -2.23
C THR A 267 2.23 -11.07 -1.70
N TRP A 268 2.67 -10.50 -0.58
CA TRP A 268 2.11 -9.29 0.02
C TRP A 268 3.06 -8.13 -0.24
N LYS A 269 2.67 -7.21 -1.12
CA LYS A 269 3.43 -5.99 -1.38
C LYS A 269 3.10 -4.96 -0.31
N ILE A 270 4.11 -4.57 0.47
CA ILE A 270 4.03 -3.48 1.45
C ILE A 270 4.72 -2.26 0.84
N ALA A 271 4.04 -1.11 0.81
CA ALA A 271 4.60 0.15 0.34
C ALA A 271 4.42 1.23 1.42
N ILE A 272 5.52 1.89 1.79
CA ILE A 272 5.58 2.90 2.86
C ILE A 272 6.03 4.22 2.24
N PRO A 273 5.15 5.23 2.11
CA PRO A 273 5.55 6.60 1.79
C PRO A 273 6.56 7.12 2.81
N LEU A 274 7.65 7.72 2.33
CA LEU A 274 8.67 8.29 3.17
C LEU A 274 8.31 9.74 3.53
N PRO A 275 8.04 10.04 4.81
CA PRO A 275 7.78 11.40 5.27
C PRO A 275 9.09 12.20 5.30
N SER A 276 8.99 13.51 5.49
CA SER A 276 10.16 14.30 5.85
C SER A 276 10.75 13.81 7.17
N PRO A 277 12.05 13.48 7.22
CA PRO A 277 12.66 12.86 8.39
C PRO A 277 12.49 13.70 9.66
N ALA A 278 12.32 13.04 10.79
CA ALA A 278 12.04 13.72 12.06
C ALA A 278 13.25 14.55 12.56
N LYS A 279 14.47 14.12 12.24
CA LYS A 279 15.72 14.82 12.61
C LYS A 279 16.37 15.56 11.42
N GLY A 280 15.56 15.97 10.44
CA GLY A 280 16.04 16.71 9.28
C GLY A 280 16.78 15.81 8.28
N GLN A 281 18.12 15.81 8.30
CA GLN A 281 18.93 15.24 7.21
C GLN A 281 19.16 13.70 7.31
N ALA A 282 18.43 13.00 8.16
CA ALA A 282 18.55 11.55 8.31
C ALA A 282 17.28 10.94 8.91
N TYR A 283 16.97 9.71 8.50
CA TYR A 283 16.00 8.85 9.16
C TYR A 283 16.63 8.11 10.35
N ASP A 284 15.86 7.93 11.41
CA ASP A 284 16.20 7.09 12.56
C ASP A 284 15.73 5.65 12.40
N ALA A 285 14.57 5.43 11.77
CA ALA A 285 14.01 4.08 11.58
C ALA A 285 13.03 4.05 10.41
N ILE A 286 13.14 3.05 9.54
CA ILE A 286 12.14 2.74 8.51
C ILE A 286 11.97 1.22 8.49
N GLY A 287 10.73 0.74 8.52
CA GLY A 287 10.48 -0.70 8.54
C GLY A 287 9.02 -1.08 8.74
N PHE A 288 8.78 -2.37 8.93
CA PHE A 288 7.47 -2.92 9.26
C PHE A 288 7.55 -4.19 10.10
N SER A 289 6.49 -4.45 10.85
CA SER A 289 6.23 -5.71 11.54
C SER A 289 4.92 -6.31 11.04
N ASP A 290 4.91 -7.63 10.87
CA ASP A 290 3.83 -8.36 10.22
C ASP A 290 3.53 -9.62 11.03
N LYS A 291 2.39 -9.61 11.75
CA LYS A 291 1.91 -10.78 12.46
C LYS A 291 1.10 -11.63 11.48
N LEU A 292 1.71 -12.71 11.01
CA LEU A 292 1.10 -13.58 10.02
C LEU A 292 -0.16 -14.24 10.60
N ALA A 293 -1.20 -14.32 9.76
CA ALA A 293 -2.44 -14.97 10.14
C ALA A 293 -2.28 -16.49 10.27
N LYS A 294 -3.17 -17.10 11.07
CA LYS A 294 -3.28 -18.55 11.14
C LYS A 294 -3.47 -19.12 9.72
N GLY A 295 -2.61 -20.06 9.34
CA GLY A 295 -2.61 -20.65 8.01
C GLY A 295 -1.65 -19.98 7.02
N LEU A 296 -0.93 -18.94 7.43
CA LEU A 296 0.23 -18.43 6.70
C LEU A 296 1.53 -18.82 7.41
N THR A 297 2.54 -19.16 6.61
CA THR A 297 3.92 -19.34 7.09
C THR A 297 4.84 -18.44 6.27
N PHE A 298 5.78 -17.77 6.93
CA PHE A 298 6.79 -16.96 6.26
C PHE A 298 7.62 -17.83 5.30
N ASP A 299 7.83 -17.36 4.07
CA ASP A 299 8.73 -17.99 3.10
C ASP A 299 10.00 -17.14 2.94
N LYS A 300 9.83 -15.88 2.51
CA LYS A 300 10.93 -14.94 2.30
C LYS A 300 10.45 -13.49 2.17
N VAL A 301 11.39 -12.56 2.25
CA VAL A 301 11.24 -11.19 1.73
C VAL A 301 12.01 -11.09 0.41
N GLN A 302 11.43 -10.41 -0.58
CA GLN A 302 12.07 -10.14 -1.87
C GLN A 302 11.69 -8.75 -2.39
N ASN A 303 12.28 -8.35 -3.52
CA ASN A 303 11.95 -7.12 -4.25
C ASN A 303 11.92 -5.86 -3.36
N VAL A 304 12.92 -5.74 -2.48
CA VAL A 304 13.09 -4.57 -1.60
C VAL A 304 13.68 -3.42 -2.42
N GLN A 305 12.97 -2.30 -2.50
CA GLN A 305 13.37 -1.18 -3.35
C GLN A 305 12.78 0.14 -2.89
N LEU A 306 13.42 1.24 -3.25
CA LEU A 306 12.87 2.59 -3.15
C LEU A 306 12.33 3.00 -4.51
N VAL A 307 11.14 3.59 -4.56
CA VAL A 307 10.46 3.94 -5.82
C VAL A 307 9.91 5.36 -5.74
N LYS A 308 10.08 6.14 -6.80
CA LYS A 308 9.47 7.46 -6.94
C LYS A 308 8.04 7.34 -7.48
N TYR A 309 7.15 8.14 -6.93
CA TYR A 309 5.74 8.23 -7.25
C TYR A 309 5.35 9.67 -7.58
N THR A 310 4.40 9.83 -8.50
CA THR A 310 3.73 11.12 -8.70
C THR A 310 2.85 11.44 -7.49
N THR A 311 2.42 12.70 -7.35
CA THR A 311 1.47 13.12 -6.31
C THR A 311 0.16 12.33 -6.38
N ASP A 312 -0.26 11.93 -7.57
CA ASP A 312 -1.49 11.14 -7.84
C ASP A 312 -1.35 9.64 -7.54
N GLY A 313 -0.21 9.20 -7.00
CA GLY A 313 -0.03 7.81 -6.56
C GLY A 313 0.38 6.83 -7.64
N LYS A 314 0.90 7.29 -8.78
CA LYS A 314 1.42 6.42 -9.84
C LYS A 314 2.95 6.31 -9.77
N PRO A 315 3.55 5.11 -9.96
CA PRO A 315 5.00 4.99 -10.09
C PRO A 315 5.51 5.84 -11.27
N VAL A 316 6.66 6.50 -11.08
CA VAL A 316 7.32 7.26 -12.15
C VAL A 316 8.12 6.29 -13.01
N THR A 317 7.73 6.13 -14.28
CA THR A 317 8.33 5.12 -15.19
C THR A 317 9.27 5.71 -16.25
N THR A 318 9.33 7.03 -16.40
CA THR A 318 10.17 7.73 -17.38
C THR A 318 11.35 8.44 -16.71
N GLY A 319 12.54 8.36 -17.30
CA GLY A 319 13.76 8.97 -16.76
C GLY A 319 14.62 7.97 -15.96
N THR A 320 15.77 8.45 -15.46
CA THR A 320 16.72 7.64 -14.69
C THR A 320 16.58 7.87 -13.18
N GLY A 321 16.92 6.87 -12.36
CA GLY A 321 16.91 7.00 -10.90
C GLY A 321 15.51 7.01 -10.24
N ASN A 322 14.49 6.51 -10.92
CA ASN A 322 13.12 6.38 -10.35
C ASN A 322 12.95 5.16 -9.44
N THR A 323 13.90 4.23 -9.47
CA THR A 323 13.93 3.05 -8.63
C THR A 323 15.35 2.78 -8.17
N GLU A 324 15.53 2.52 -6.88
CA GLU A 324 16.78 2.07 -6.27
C GLU A 324 16.51 0.71 -5.62
N LYS A 325 17.12 -0.36 -6.13
CA LYS A 325 17.00 -1.68 -5.50
C LYS A 325 17.88 -1.74 -4.26
N LEU A 326 17.36 -2.33 -3.19
CA LEU A 326 18.10 -2.59 -1.97
C LEU A 326 18.38 -4.09 -1.92
N GLU A 327 19.57 -4.50 -2.38
CA GLU A 327 20.01 -5.90 -2.40
C GLU A 327 21.15 -6.06 -1.40
N ASN A 328 20.94 -6.84 -0.35
CA ASN A 328 22.03 -7.16 0.59
C ASN A 328 23.11 -7.98 -0.14
N THR A 329 24.37 -7.57 0.03
CA THR A 329 25.56 -8.27 -0.47
C THR A 329 26.41 -8.75 0.72
N THR A 330 27.57 -9.31 0.45
CA THR A 330 28.54 -9.65 1.50
C THR A 330 29.13 -8.42 2.19
N THR A 331 29.13 -7.26 1.54
CA THR A 331 29.74 -6.01 2.03
C THR A 331 28.71 -4.98 2.47
N ASP A 332 27.52 -5.00 1.88
CA ASP A 332 26.47 -4.02 2.10
C ASP A 332 25.22 -4.71 2.62
N THR A 333 24.78 -4.34 3.82
CA THR A 333 23.50 -4.78 4.37
C THR A 333 22.60 -3.55 4.46
N TYR A 334 21.61 -3.44 3.58
CA TYR A 334 20.65 -2.34 3.54
C TYR A 334 19.44 -2.57 4.45
N TYR A 335 19.11 -3.82 4.75
CA TYR A 335 17.99 -4.16 5.62
C TYR A 335 18.24 -5.45 6.40
N THR A 336 17.53 -5.61 7.52
CA THR A 336 17.45 -6.85 8.27
C THR A 336 16.05 -7.42 8.22
N VAL A 337 15.96 -8.74 8.13
CA VAL A 337 14.70 -9.49 8.24
C VAL A 337 14.84 -10.45 9.40
N THR A 338 13.98 -10.31 10.41
CA THR A 338 13.88 -11.28 11.49
C THR A 338 12.62 -12.11 11.24
N PRO A 339 12.76 -13.37 10.78
CA PRO A 339 11.61 -14.21 10.52
C PRO A 339 10.85 -14.49 11.82
N PRO A 340 9.56 -14.89 11.73
CA PRO A 340 8.81 -15.28 12.91
C PRO A 340 9.53 -16.37 13.71
N PRO A 341 9.71 -16.21 15.03
CA PRO A 341 10.27 -17.27 15.86
C PRO A 341 9.37 -18.50 15.84
N GLU A 342 9.95 -19.69 15.92
CA GLU A 342 9.18 -20.94 16.03
C GLU A 342 8.22 -20.87 17.22
N GLY A 343 6.91 -20.98 16.97
CA GLY A 343 5.85 -20.90 17.98
C GLY A 343 4.72 -19.91 17.68
N ASN A 344 3.90 -19.60 18.70
CA ASN A 344 2.59 -18.94 18.54
C ASN A 344 2.62 -17.43 18.26
N LYS A 345 3.78 -16.76 18.23
CA LYS A 345 3.83 -15.30 18.06
C LYS A 345 3.74 -14.87 16.58
N GLN A 346 4.19 -15.69 15.63
CA GLN A 346 4.11 -15.48 14.17
C GLN A 346 4.44 -14.04 13.67
N VAL A 347 5.32 -13.30 14.35
CA VAL A 347 5.69 -11.92 13.98
C VAL A 347 6.98 -11.89 13.15
N LEU A 348 6.88 -11.45 11.90
CA LEU A 348 7.99 -11.04 11.06
C LEU A 348 8.36 -9.58 11.36
N THR A 349 9.64 -9.24 11.39
CA THR A 349 10.09 -7.82 11.39
C THR A 349 11.08 -7.55 10.26
N PHE A 350 10.96 -6.36 9.68
CA PHE A 350 11.83 -5.81 8.66
C PHE A 350 12.24 -4.40 9.09
N ASP A 351 13.53 -4.10 9.05
CA ASP A 351 14.07 -2.76 9.31
C ASP A 351 15.17 -2.42 8.31
N LEU A 352 15.20 -1.18 7.81
CA LEU A 352 16.36 -0.65 7.12
C LEU A 352 17.52 -0.44 8.11
N THR A 353 18.73 -0.76 7.70
CA THR A 353 19.91 -0.68 8.57
C THR A 353 20.36 0.76 8.81
N LYS A 354 20.92 1.00 10.01
CA LYS A 354 21.49 2.30 10.43
C LYS A 354 23.03 2.33 10.45
N THR A 355 23.67 1.18 10.52
CA THR A 355 25.14 1.05 10.68
C THR A 355 25.84 0.85 9.34
N GLY A 356 27.04 1.40 9.20
CA GLY A 356 27.81 1.41 7.96
C GLY A 356 27.59 2.69 7.15
N THR A 357 28.55 3.07 6.31
CA THR A 357 28.50 4.30 5.50
C THR A 357 27.53 4.21 4.32
N ASN A 358 27.17 2.99 3.89
CA ASN A 358 26.24 2.71 2.81
C ASN A 358 25.03 1.90 3.32
N ASN A 359 24.39 2.38 4.38
CA ASN A 359 23.26 1.70 5.01
C ASN A 359 21.91 2.04 4.37
N GLY A 360 20.86 1.26 4.69
CA GLY A 360 19.54 1.43 4.10
C GLY A 360 18.88 2.77 4.41
N LEU A 361 19.04 3.31 5.62
CA LEU A 361 18.45 4.60 5.99
C LEU A 361 19.12 5.77 5.25
N ALA A 362 20.44 5.72 5.04
CA ALA A 362 21.17 6.71 4.26
C ALA A 362 20.74 6.70 2.78
N LYS A 363 20.52 5.50 2.21
CA LYS A 363 19.96 5.33 0.88
C LYS A 363 18.54 5.89 0.78
N ALA A 364 17.67 5.58 1.74
CA ALA A 364 16.32 6.11 1.81
C ALA A 364 16.30 7.64 1.88
N TYR A 365 17.17 8.25 2.69
CA TYR A 365 17.29 9.72 2.78
C TYR A 365 17.74 10.36 1.47
N THR A 366 18.77 9.80 0.83
CA THR A 366 19.28 10.30 -0.46
C THR A 366 18.19 10.23 -1.53
N PHE A 367 17.48 9.10 -1.60
CA PHE A 367 16.40 8.88 -2.55
C PHE A 367 15.20 9.79 -2.31
N TYR A 368 14.78 9.95 -1.05
CA TYR A 368 13.75 10.90 -0.64
C TYR A 368 14.12 12.33 -1.02
N SER A 369 15.35 12.76 -0.76
CA SER A 369 15.82 14.12 -1.07
C SER A 369 15.76 14.41 -2.57
N ALA A 370 16.13 13.42 -3.40
CA ALA A 370 16.00 13.52 -4.85
C ALA A 370 14.53 13.59 -5.29
N ALA A 371 13.66 12.73 -4.74
CA ALA A 371 12.23 12.74 -5.05
C ALA A 371 11.58 14.08 -4.66
N LYS A 372 11.86 14.60 -3.47
CA LYS A 372 11.35 15.90 -3.00
C LYS A 372 11.74 17.05 -3.94
N LYS A 373 12.99 17.08 -4.39
CA LYS A 373 13.48 18.08 -5.35
C LYS A 373 12.70 18.06 -6.67
N ASP A 374 12.25 16.88 -7.10
CA ASP A 374 11.48 16.68 -8.32
C ASP A 374 9.96 16.87 -8.10
N GLY A 375 9.50 17.24 -6.89
CA GLY A 375 8.08 17.31 -6.54
C GLY A 375 7.38 15.95 -6.49
N GLN A 376 8.15 14.88 -6.25
CA GLN A 376 7.71 13.48 -6.25
C GLN A 376 7.73 12.90 -4.83
N ILE A 377 7.04 11.76 -4.68
CA ILE A 377 6.93 11.03 -3.42
C ILE A 377 7.88 9.82 -3.46
N ALA A 378 8.73 9.65 -2.46
CA ALA A 378 9.51 8.43 -2.31
C ALA A 378 8.73 7.40 -1.50
N LYS A 379 8.78 6.13 -1.91
CA LYS A 379 8.27 4.99 -1.12
C LYS A 379 9.32 3.92 -0.96
N LEU A 380 9.37 3.28 0.21
CA LEU A 380 9.94 1.96 0.38
C LEU A 380 8.90 0.92 -0.07
N GLU A 381 9.30 -0.02 -0.92
CA GLU A 381 8.51 -1.20 -1.27
C GLU A 381 9.26 -2.47 -0.87
N ALA A 382 8.53 -3.44 -0.34
CA ALA A 382 9.02 -4.78 -0.06
C ALA A 382 7.92 -5.81 -0.29
N GLU A 383 8.30 -7.00 -0.75
CA GLU A 383 7.37 -8.12 -0.94
C GLU A 383 7.63 -9.20 0.11
N VAL A 384 6.61 -9.47 0.93
CA VAL A 384 6.61 -10.61 1.87
C VAL A 384 5.91 -11.78 1.19
N VAL A 385 6.63 -12.88 0.97
CA VAL A 385 6.08 -14.11 0.41
C VAL A 385 5.70 -15.05 1.54
N THR A 386 4.48 -15.56 1.52
CA THR A 386 3.96 -16.50 2.52
C THR A 386 3.43 -17.76 1.86
N LYS A 387 3.72 -18.92 2.47
CA LYS A 387 3.09 -20.21 2.15
C LYS A 387 1.68 -20.26 2.74
N VAL A 388 0.76 -20.90 2.04
CA VAL A 388 -0.65 -21.03 2.45
C VAL A 388 -0.93 -22.46 2.93
N GLY A 389 -1.48 -22.58 4.14
CA GLY A 389 -1.85 -23.85 4.75
C GLY A 389 -3.13 -24.45 4.16
N LYS A 390 -3.22 -25.78 4.16
CA LYS A 390 -4.32 -26.54 3.52
C LYS A 390 -5.72 -26.25 4.05
N ASP A 391 -5.85 -25.92 5.34
CA ASP A 391 -7.14 -25.74 6.03
C ASP A 391 -7.57 -24.28 6.08
N VAL A 392 -7.00 -23.44 5.22
CA VAL A 392 -7.25 -22.01 5.26
C VAL A 392 -8.63 -21.65 4.72
N THR A 393 -9.27 -20.67 5.34
CA THR A 393 -10.46 -19.99 4.82
C THR A 393 -10.00 -18.75 4.06
N ASP A 394 -10.67 -17.61 4.25
CA ASP A 394 -10.12 -16.33 3.85
C ASP A 394 -8.89 -15.98 4.68
N VAL A 395 -7.90 -15.37 4.03
CA VAL A 395 -6.62 -15.02 4.63
C VAL A 395 -6.48 -13.51 4.65
N LYS A 396 -6.72 -12.91 5.80
CA LYS A 396 -6.38 -11.50 6.05
C LYS A 396 -4.93 -11.40 6.48
N ASN A 397 -4.20 -10.44 5.96
CA ASN A 397 -2.86 -10.13 6.43
C ASN A 397 -2.70 -8.64 6.71
N ILE A 398 -2.12 -8.26 7.85
CA ILE A 398 -2.01 -6.87 8.33
C ILE A 398 -0.54 -6.58 8.65
N ALA A 399 -0.01 -5.42 8.23
CA ALA A 399 1.33 -4.98 8.62
C ALA A 399 1.28 -3.66 9.37
N ASN A 400 2.13 -3.51 10.37
CA ASN A 400 2.38 -2.25 11.06
C ASN A 400 3.66 -1.67 10.49
N THR A 401 3.65 -0.40 10.13
CA THR A 401 4.74 0.24 9.39
C THR A 401 5.27 1.43 10.18
N TRP A 402 6.54 1.78 9.96
CA TRP A 402 7.10 3.02 10.49
C TRP A 402 8.07 3.67 9.51
N ALA A 403 8.06 4.99 9.52
CA ALA A 403 9.11 5.84 8.99
C ALA A 403 9.29 7.03 9.96
N ASP A 404 10.33 6.92 10.79
CA ASP A 404 10.57 7.69 12.00
C ASP A 404 9.35 7.69 12.95
N ASN A 405 8.74 8.86 13.10
CA ASN A 405 7.58 9.11 13.95
C ASN A 405 6.28 8.68 13.28
N ASN A 406 6.21 8.61 11.95
CA ASN A 406 5.01 8.20 11.22
C ASN A 406 4.85 6.68 11.32
N LYS A 407 3.75 6.22 11.89
CA LYS A 407 3.50 4.84 12.29
C LYS A 407 2.10 4.41 11.93
N THR A 408 1.94 3.11 11.69
CA THR A 408 0.63 2.45 11.61
C THR A 408 0.58 1.33 12.61
N GLY A 409 -0.59 1.10 13.23
CA GLY A 409 -0.72 0.15 14.33
C GLY A 409 0.28 0.39 15.46
N ASN A 410 0.80 -0.70 16.03
CA ASN A 410 1.80 -0.67 17.09
C ASN A 410 3.01 -1.54 16.73
N LYS A 411 4.22 -0.96 16.76
CA LYS A 411 5.49 -1.65 16.41
C LYS A 411 5.77 -2.84 17.34
N ASP A 412 5.58 -2.66 18.65
CA ASP A 412 5.95 -3.64 19.69
C ASP A 412 4.86 -4.70 19.91
N ASN A 413 3.61 -4.34 19.64
CA ASN A 413 2.47 -5.24 19.70
C ASN A 413 1.71 -5.23 18.36
N PRO A 414 2.21 -5.95 17.35
CA PRO A 414 1.64 -5.89 16.02
C PRO A 414 0.20 -6.42 15.96
N CYS A 415 -0.64 -5.70 15.20
CA CYS A 415 -2.04 -6.03 14.97
C CYS A 415 -2.26 -7.50 14.60
N ASP A 416 -3.26 -8.11 15.26
CA ASP A 416 -3.62 -9.50 15.03
C ASP A 416 -4.68 -9.62 13.93
N PRO A 417 -4.35 -10.21 12.76
CA PRO A 417 -5.33 -10.38 11.69
C PRO A 417 -6.56 -11.22 12.09
N GLY A 418 -6.47 -12.02 13.15
CA GLY A 418 -7.58 -12.81 13.69
C GLY A 418 -8.51 -12.04 14.63
N THR A 419 -8.18 -10.79 14.99
CA THR A 419 -9.01 -9.95 15.87
C THR A 419 -9.79 -8.92 15.06
N ALA A 420 -11.05 -8.67 15.46
CA ALA A 420 -11.87 -7.63 14.85
C ALA A 420 -11.44 -6.25 15.37
N HIS A 421 -11.03 -5.36 14.46
CA HIS A 421 -10.56 -4.00 14.76
C HIS A 421 -11.65 -2.96 14.45
N THR A 422 -12.67 -2.86 15.31
CA THR A 422 -13.93 -2.15 15.01
C THR A 422 -14.03 -0.74 15.60
N GLU A 423 -13.29 -0.43 16.65
CA GLU A 423 -13.32 0.86 17.33
C GLU A 423 -12.49 1.93 16.60
N ASP A 424 -12.95 3.18 16.53
CA ASP A 424 -12.21 4.27 15.86
C ASP A 424 -10.88 4.62 16.55
N THR A 425 -10.78 4.30 17.84
CA THR A 425 -9.56 4.45 18.65
C THR A 425 -8.58 3.29 18.48
N ASP A 426 -8.94 2.24 17.73
CA ASP A 426 -8.05 1.11 17.52
C ASP A 426 -6.88 1.49 16.59
N PRO A 427 -5.61 1.46 17.08
CA PRO A 427 -4.46 1.80 16.26
C PRO A 427 -4.33 0.91 15.02
N CYS A 428 -4.91 -0.30 15.04
CA CYS A 428 -4.90 -1.22 13.91
C CYS A 428 -5.78 -0.78 12.74
N LYS A 429 -6.63 0.25 12.89
CA LYS A 429 -7.36 0.84 11.76
C LYS A 429 -6.46 1.57 10.77
N THR A 430 -5.31 2.07 11.21
CA THR A 430 -4.32 2.72 10.32
C THR A 430 -3.37 1.71 9.68
N ALA A 431 -3.31 0.47 10.20
CA ALA A 431 -2.44 -0.58 9.71
C ALA A 431 -2.90 -1.10 8.34
N PRO A 432 -2.06 -1.03 7.30
CA PRO A 432 -2.43 -1.54 5.98
C PRO A 432 -2.70 -3.04 6.00
N SER A 433 -3.76 -3.47 5.31
CA SER A 433 -4.16 -4.86 5.20
C SER A 433 -4.82 -5.20 3.86
N ASP A 434 -4.77 -6.47 3.49
CA ASP A 434 -5.53 -7.04 2.38
C ASP A 434 -6.00 -8.45 2.79
N THR A 435 -6.96 -8.98 2.05
CA THR A 435 -7.54 -10.31 2.29
C THR A 435 -7.59 -11.10 1.00
N SER A 436 -7.10 -12.33 1.02
CA SER A 436 -7.28 -13.31 -0.07
C SER A 436 -8.51 -14.17 0.24
N TYR A 437 -9.48 -14.19 -0.67
CA TYR A 437 -10.76 -14.88 -0.50
C TYR A 437 -10.83 -16.17 -1.30
N TYR A 438 -11.44 -17.20 -0.71
CA TYR A 438 -11.51 -18.55 -1.29
C TYR A 438 -12.95 -19.09 -1.31
N GLY A 439 -13.22 -19.97 -2.27
CA GLY A 439 -14.47 -20.69 -2.42
C GLY A 439 -14.23 -22.19 -2.57
N THR A 440 -15.14 -23.01 -2.04
CA THR A 440 -15.08 -24.47 -2.13
C THR A 440 -15.99 -24.96 -3.26
N LEU A 441 -15.41 -25.30 -4.40
CA LEU A 441 -16.11 -25.94 -5.51
C LEU A 441 -16.47 -27.38 -5.11
N LYS A 442 -17.76 -27.72 -5.15
CA LYS A 442 -18.27 -29.04 -4.82
C LYS A 442 -18.97 -29.68 -6.00
N VAL A 443 -18.66 -30.96 -6.23
CA VAL A 443 -19.37 -31.81 -7.19
C VAL A 443 -20.14 -32.89 -6.45
N THR A 444 -21.38 -33.12 -6.86
CA THR A 444 -22.19 -34.27 -6.45
C THR A 444 -22.48 -35.11 -7.68
N LYS A 445 -22.32 -36.43 -7.55
CA LYS A 445 -22.42 -37.38 -8.63
C LYS A 445 -23.55 -38.36 -8.38
N GLN A 446 -24.42 -38.52 -9.37
CA GLN A 446 -25.63 -39.31 -9.23
C GLN A 446 -25.94 -40.15 -10.47
N ASP A 447 -26.67 -41.24 -10.26
CA ASP A 447 -27.37 -41.96 -11.32
C ASP A 447 -28.50 -41.07 -11.86
N LYS A 448 -28.56 -40.92 -13.19
CA LYS A 448 -29.54 -40.10 -13.89
C LYS A 448 -30.99 -40.51 -13.61
N ASP A 449 -31.24 -41.80 -13.40
CA ASP A 449 -32.60 -42.36 -13.37
C ASP A 449 -33.19 -42.36 -11.96
N ASN A 450 -32.37 -42.58 -10.93
CA ASN A 450 -32.85 -42.74 -9.54
C ASN A 450 -32.15 -41.81 -8.52
N ASN A 451 -31.26 -40.93 -8.97
CA ASN A 451 -30.50 -39.97 -8.16
C ASN A 451 -29.62 -40.60 -7.05
N GLN A 452 -29.36 -41.91 -7.10
CA GLN A 452 -28.46 -42.55 -6.15
C GLN A 452 -27.03 -42.00 -6.32
N PRO A 453 -26.31 -41.73 -5.21
CA PRO A 453 -24.96 -41.20 -5.29
C PRO A 453 -24.00 -42.23 -5.92
N LEU A 454 -23.05 -41.75 -6.74
CA LEU A 454 -22.08 -42.60 -7.42
C LEU A 454 -20.65 -42.26 -6.99
N ASP A 455 -19.96 -43.24 -6.44
CA ASP A 455 -18.54 -43.17 -6.12
C ASP A 455 -17.69 -43.60 -7.35
N GLY A 456 -16.47 -43.07 -7.46
CA GLY A 456 -15.47 -43.44 -8.46
C GLY A 456 -15.38 -42.54 -9.70
N ALA A 457 -16.23 -41.52 -9.84
CA ALA A 457 -16.08 -40.53 -10.92
C ALA A 457 -14.87 -39.62 -10.66
N LYS A 458 -14.06 -39.37 -11.69
CA LYS A 458 -12.91 -38.47 -11.64
C LYS A 458 -13.13 -37.24 -12.51
N PHE A 459 -12.71 -36.08 -12.01
CA PHE A 459 -12.82 -34.81 -12.72
C PHE A 459 -11.50 -34.05 -12.73
N ASP A 460 -11.18 -33.47 -13.88
CA ASP A 460 -10.19 -32.41 -13.98
C ASP A 460 -10.85 -31.05 -13.77
N VAL A 461 -10.15 -30.12 -13.13
CA VAL A 461 -10.63 -28.77 -12.82
C VAL A 461 -9.89 -27.74 -13.67
N TYR A 462 -10.61 -26.75 -14.19
CA TYR A 462 -10.08 -25.71 -15.06
C TYR A 462 -10.55 -24.33 -14.58
N GLU A 463 -9.62 -23.38 -14.50
CA GLU A 463 -9.95 -21.96 -14.44
C GLU A 463 -10.32 -21.49 -15.85
N ILE A 464 -11.45 -20.81 -15.99
CA ILE A 464 -11.80 -20.08 -17.22
C ILE A 464 -11.28 -18.66 -17.05
N THR A 465 -10.33 -18.27 -17.91
CA THR A 465 -9.67 -16.97 -17.81
C THR A 465 -10.34 -15.91 -18.69
N GLY A 466 -10.09 -14.65 -18.38
CA GLY A 466 -10.90 -13.54 -18.87
C GLY A 466 -12.24 -13.46 -18.12
N ASN A 467 -12.95 -12.33 -18.25
CA ASN A 467 -14.21 -12.08 -17.51
C ASN A 467 -15.40 -12.92 -18.03
N THR A 468 -15.14 -14.11 -18.55
CA THR A 468 -16.12 -15.05 -19.11
C THR A 468 -16.88 -15.72 -17.98
N LYS A 469 -18.20 -15.60 -17.97
CA LYS A 469 -19.08 -16.29 -17.01
C LYS A 469 -19.45 -17.68 -17.48
N LYS A 470 -19.88 -18.54 -16.55
CA LYS A 470 -20.19 -19.95 -16.82
C LYS A 470 -21.13 -20.15 -18.02
N ASP A 471 -22.13 -19.28 -18.20
CA ASP A 471 -23.14 -19.43 -19.24
C ASP A 471 -22.59 -19.21 -20.66
N ALA A 472 -21.43 -18.56 -20.78
CA ALA A 472 -20.75 -18.39 -22.06
C ALA A 472 -20.03 -19.68 -22.51
N VAL A 473 -19.76 -20.62 -21.61
CA VAL A 473 -19.12 -21.91 -21.93
C VAL A 473 -20.19 -22.86 -22.48
N LYS A 474 -20.06 -23.28 -23.74
CA LYS A 474 -21.05 -24.09 -24.45
C LYS A 474 -20.64 -25.54 -24.64
N SER A 475 -19.35 -25.79 -24.87
CA SER A 475 -18.83 -27.15 -25.04
C SER A 475 -17.38 -27.25 -24.61
N VAL A 476 -16.93 -28.50 -24.44
CA VAL A 476 -15.53 -28.86 -24.24
C VAL A 476 -15.17 -29.94 -25.25
N GLU A 477 -14.01 -29.81 -25.87
CA GLU A 477 -13.45 -30.77 -26.80
C GLU A 477 -12.22 -31.42 -26.18
N ASN A 478 -12.06 -32.73 -26.34
CA ASN A 478 -10.88 -33.46 -25.92
C ASN A 478 -10.06 -33.88 -27.14
N SER A 479 -8.81 -33.42 -27.21
CA SER A 479 -7.84 -33.87 -28.20
C SER A 479 -6.61 -34.42 -27.49
N SER A 480 -6.46 -35.75 -27.49
CA SER A 480 -5.34 -36.46 -26.87
C SER A 480 -5.13 -36.15 -25.37
N GLY A 481 -6.22 -36.02 -24.61
CA GLY A 481 -6.19 -35.72 -23.18
C GLY A 481 -6.10 -34.22 -22.84
N ILE A 482 -6.09 -33.36 -23.86
CA ILE A 482 -6.11 -31.91 -23.70
C ILE A 482 -7.54 -31.42 -23.93
N TYR A 483 -8.12 -30.79 -22.91
CA TYR A 483 -9.46 -30.21 -22.96
C TYR A 483 -9.42 -28.75 -23.39
N SER A 484 -10.25 -28.39 -24.37
CA SER A 484 -10.40 -27.02 -24.89
C SER A 484 -11.85 -26.57 -24.80
N PHE A 485 -12.10 -25.41 -24.20
CA PHE A 485 -13.44 -24.87 -23.99
C PHE A 485 -13.87 -23.96 -25.13
N LYS A 486 -15.15 -24.05 -25.52
CA LYS A 486 -15.73 -23.26 -26.60
C LYS A 486 -16.97 -22.51 -26.13
N GLY A 487 -17.12 -21.29 -26.61
CA GLY A 487 -18.32 -20.47 -26.47
C GLY A 487 -19.22 -20.53 -27.69
N ASP A 488 -20.06 -19.50 -27.84
CA ASP A 488 -20.98 -19.39 -28.97
C ASP A 488 -20.25 -19.46 -30.31
N LYS A 489 -20.84 -20.18 -31.26
CA LYS A 489 -20.30 -20.40 -32.62
C LYS A 489 -18.89 -21.01 -32.62
N GLY A 490 -18.50 -21.73 -31.57
CA GLY A 490 -17.20 -22.40 -31.49
C GLY A 490 -16.03 -21.45 -31.17
N ALA A 491 -16.30 -20.25 -30.67
CA ALA A 491 -15.26 -19.31 -30.24
C ALA A 491 -14.40 -19.96 -29.13
N ALA A 492 -13.07 -19.88 -29.25
CA ALA A 492 -12.19 -20.45 -28.24
C ALA A 492 -12.27 -19.64 -26.94
N ILE A 493 -12.40 -20.34 -25.82
CA ILE A 493 -12.35 -19.77 -24.47
C ILE A 493 -11.00 -20.14 -23.86
N THR A 494 -10.29 -19.15 -23.34
CA THR A 494 -9.01 -19.37 -22.66
C THR A 494 -9.27 -20.04 -21.30
N SER A 495 -8.50 -21.08 -21.02
CA SER A 495 -8.62 -21.84 -19.77
C SER A 495 -7.26 -22.37 -19.34
N THR A 496 -7.06 -22.52 -18.03
CA THR A 496 -5.86 -23.13 -17.45
C THR A 496 -6.28 -24.29 -16.56
N LYS A 497 -5.65 -25.47 -16.73
CA LYS A 497 -5.88 -26.63 -15.87
C LYS A 497 -5.36 -26.34 -14.46
N VAL A 498 -6.20 -26.57 -13.45
CA VAL A 498 -5.83 -26.50 -12.05
C VAL A 498 -5.11 -27.80 -11.66
N GLY A 499 -4.12 -27.71 -10.77
CA GLY A 499 -3.30 -28.88 -10.41
C GLY A 499 -4.06 -29.97 -9.64
N SER A 500 -5.11 -29.59 -8.91
CA SER A 500 -6.00 -30.52 -8.21
C SER A 500 -7.05 -31.13 -9.14
N SER A 501 -7.29 -32.43 -8.98
CA SER A 501 -8.42 -33.17 -9.55
C SER A 501 -9.40 -33.58 -8.44
N LEU A 502 -10.58 -34.02 -8.83
CA LEU A 502 -11.61 -34.52 -7.92
C LEU A 502 -11.87 -36.00 -8.17
N GLU A 503 -12.14 -36.75 -7.10
CA GLU A 503 -12.60 -38.14 -7.16
C GLU A 503 -13.75 -38.34 -6.16
N THR A 504 -14.94 -38.54 -6.70
CA THR A 504 -16.15 -38.75 -5.90
C THR A 504 -16.04 -40.06 -5.13
N LYS A 505 -16.31 -40.00 -3.83
CA LYS A 505 -16.12 -41.15 -2.94
C LYS A 505 -16.98 -41.04 -1.70
N LYS A 506 -17.06 -42.17 -0.98
CA LYS A 506 -17.49 -42.19 0.41
C LYS A 506 -16.55 -41.33 1.25
N LYS A 507 -17.09 -40.29 1.88
CA LYS A 507 -16.36 -39.41 2.81
C LYS A 507 -17.07 -39.42 4.16
N THR A 508 -16.32 -39.63 5.23
CA THR A 508 -16.81 -39.53 6.60
C THR A 508 -16.13 -38.35 7.29
N GLU A 509 -16.93 -37.35 7.70
CA GLU A 509 -16.47 -36.22 8.51
C GLU A 509 -17.33 -36.16 9.78
N GLY A 510 -16.70 -36.41 10.94
CA GLY A 510 -17.41 -36.56 12.20
C GLY A 510 -18.40 -37.73 12.15
N THR A 511 -19.69 -37.45 12.42
CA THR A 511 -20.78 -38.43 12.36
C THR A 511 -21.50 -38.50 11.01
N THR A 512 -21.12 -37.65 10.04
CA THR A 512 -21.78 -37.57 8.74
C THR A 512 -21.00 -38.37 7.71
N THR A 513 -21.68 -39.26 6.99
CA THR A 513 -21.14 -39.97 5.83
C THR A 513 -21.85 -39.50 4.58
N THR A 514 -21.10 -38.97 3.62
CA THR A 514 -21.59 -38.64 2.28
C THR A 514 -21.00 -39.61 1.25
N HIS A 515 -21.74 -39.82 0.16
CA HIS A 515 -21.33 -40.62 -0.99
C HIS A 515 -21.46 -39.76 -2.25
N GLY A 516 -20.69 -40.10 -3.28
CA GLY A 516 -20.73 -39.48 -4.58
C GLY A 516 -20.38 -38.00 -4.58
N THR A 517 -19.58 -37.53 -3.63
CA THR A 517 -19.19 -36.12 -3.53
C THR A 517 -17.69 -35.96 -3.45
N ASP A 518 -17.18 -34.88 -4.02
CA ASP A 518 -15.84 -34.37 -3.71
C ASP A 518 -15.81 -32.85 -3.84
N SER A 519 -14.74 -32.23 -3.35
CA SER A 519 -14.60 -30.78 -3.34
C SER A 519 -13.16 -30.31 -3.39
N VAL A 520 -12.93 -29.15 -3.98
CA VAL A 520 -11.64 -28.46 -4.00
C VAL A 520 -11.83 -26.99 -3.60
N LYS A 521 -10.91 -26.47 -2.78
CA LYS A 521 -10.87 -25.06 -2.42
C LYS A 521 -10.02 -24.28 -3.42
N LEU A 522 -10.58 -23.18 -3.93
CA LEU A 522 -10.02 -22.39 -5.01
C LEU A 522 -10.04 -20.89 -4.68
N PHE A 523 -9.04 -20.15 -5.15
CA PHE A 523 -8.96 -18.70 -5.02
C PHE A 523 -10.06 -18.00 -5.82
N VAL A 524 -10.74 -17.02 -5.21
CA VAL A 524 -11.79 -16.25 -5.89
C VAL A 524 -11.27 -14.86 -6.23
N ARG A 525 -10.83 -14.11 -5.22
CA ARG A 525 -10.36 -12.73 -5.39
C ARG A 525 -9.53 -12.26 -4.19
N LYS A 526 -8.96 -11.08 -4.32
CA LYS A 526 -8.36 -10.30 -3.23
C LYS A 526 -9.24 -9.11 -2.86
N GLN A 527 -9.15 -8.60 -1.62
CA GLN A 527 -9.97 -7.47 -1.16
C GLN A 527 -9.71 -6.19 -1.95
N SER A 528 -8.46 -6.01 -2.39
CA SER A 528 -8.07 -4.91 -3.28
C SER A 528 -8.74 -4.97 -4.66
N ASP A 529 -9.22 -6.13 -5.09
CA ASP A 529 -10.09 -6.28 -6.26
C ASP A 529 -11.57 -6.30 -5.84
N LYS A 530 -12.16 -5.11 -5.75
CA LYS A 530 -13.56 -4.92 -5.34
C LYS A 530 -14.57 -5.21 -6.45
N ASN A 531 -14.13 -5.33 -7.70
CA ASN A 531 -15.02 -5.47 -8.85
C ASN A 531 -15.32 -6.94 -9.17
N THR A 532 -14.43 -7.84 -8.78
CA THR A 532 -14.66 -9.27 -8.88
C THR A 532 -15.58 -9.72 -7.76
N THR A 533 -16.71 -10.35 -8.09
CA THR A 533 -17.63 -10.99 -7.13
C THR A 533 -17.64 -12.51 -7.22
N SER A 534 -17.15 -13.05 -8.34
CA SER A 534 -16.99 -14.48 -8.57
C SER A 534 -15.91 -14.75 -9.61
N LYS A 535 -15.30 -15.94 -9.55
CA LYS A 535 -14.32 -16.43 -10.53
C LYS A 535 -14.84 -17.71 -11.20
N THR A 536 -14.66 -17.84 -12.50
CA THR A 536 -15.27 -18.91 -13.28
C THR A 536 -14.37 -20.15 -13.32
N TYR A 537 -14.93 -21.29 -12.94
CA TYR A 537 -14.26 -22.59 -13.03
C TYR A 537 -15.15 -23.60 -13.75
N CYS A 538 -14.55 -24.54 -14.45
CA CYS A 538 -15.26 -25.68 -15.02
C CYS A 538 -14.58 -26.98 -14.60
N ILE A 539 -15.39 -28.00 -14.40
CA ILE A 539 -14.93 -29.38 -14.23
C ILE A 539 -15.31 -30.19 -15.46
N VAL A 540 -14.46 -31.15 -15.82
CA VAL A 540 -14.71 -32.11 -16.90
C VAL A 540 -14.51 -33.51 -16.34
N GLU A 541 -15.50 -34.38 -16.55
CA GLU A 541 -15.37 -35.78 -16.15
C GLU A 541 -14.37 -36.48 -17.06
N THR A 542 -13.37 -37.11 -16.46
CA THR A 542 -12.30 -37.81 -17.17
C THR A 542 -12.40 -39.32 -17.06
N ASP A 543 -13.09 -39.81 -16.03
CA ASP A 543 -13.35 -41.23 -15.78
C ASP A 543 -14.72 -41.36 -15.10
N ALA A 544 -15.63 -42.13 -15.72
CA ALA A 544 -16.98 -42.33 -15.20
C ALA A 544 -16.99 -43.41 -14.11
N PRO A 545 -17.97 -43.38 -13.18
CA PRO A 545 -18.18 -44.49 -12.25
C PRO A 545 -18.34 -45.83 -12.98
N ALA A 546 -17.89 -46.92 -12.35
CA ALA A 546 -17.99 -48.25 -12.94
C ALA A 546 -19.44 -48.58 -13.33
N GLY A 547 -19.65 -48.90 -14.62
CA GLY A 547 -20.97 -49.24 -15.17
C GLY A 547 -21.80 -48.06 -15.68
N TYR A 548 -21.21 -46.86 -15.77
CA TYR A 548 -21.85 -45.65 -16.28
C TYR A 548 -21.10 -45.08 -17.49
N ASP A 549 -21.82 -44.35 -18.35
CA ASP A 549 -21.25 -43.66 -19.51
C ASP A 549 -20.71 -42.28 -19.12
N LEU A 550 -19.57 -41.89 -19.70
CA LEU A 550 -18.88 -40.63 -19.44
C LEU A 550 -19.74 -39.39 -19.79
N TYR A 551 -19.83 -38.45 -18.86
CA TYR A 551 -20.45 -37.15 -19.05
C TYR A 551 -19.54 -36.19 -19.82
N THR A 552 -19.82 -36.01 -21.11
CA THR A 552 -18.94 -35.28 -22.06
C THR A 552 -19.13 -33.76 -22.10
N LYS A 553 -20.04 -33.20 -21.30
CA LYS A 553 -20.27 -31.74 -21.26
C LYS A 553 -19.46 -31.10 -20.12
N PRO A 554 -18.96 -29.87 -20.28
CA PRO A 554 -18.33 -29.17 -19.16
C PRO A 554 -19.38 -28.78 -18.12
N VAL A 555 -18.97 -28.74 -16.86
CA VAL A 555 -19.81 -28.29 -15.74
C VAL A 555 -19.15 -27.10 -15.10
N CYS A 556 -19.75 -25.92 -15.26
CA CYS A 556 -19.13 -24.65 -14.89
C CYS A 556 -19.82 -23.98 -13.70
N TYR A 557 -19.01 -23.22 -12.97
CA TYR A 557 -19.31 -22.50 -11.74
C TYR A 557 -18.87 -21.06 -11.93
N ASP A 558 -19.71 -20.10 -11.51
CA ASP A 558 -19.25 -18.77 -11.16
C ASP A 558 -18.97 -18.80 -9.66
N LEU A 559 -17.79 -19.32 -9.30
CA LEU A 559 -17.44 -19.63 -7.92
C LEU A 559 -17.37 -18.36 -7.08
N VAL A 560 -18.10 -18.36 -5.96
CA VAL A 560 -18.13 -17.27 -4.97
C VAL A 560 -17.41 -17.70 -3.69
N GLU A 561 -17.17 -16.73 -2.81
CA GLU A 561 -16.56 -16.94 -1.51
C GLU A 561 -17.38 -17.91 -0.65
N ASP A 562 -16.70 -18.66 0.21
CA ASP A 562 -17.35 -19.54 1.18
C ASP A 562 -18.10 -18.72 2.23
N SER A 563 -19.39 -19.00 2.37
CA SER A 563 -20.27 -18.46 3.41
C SER A 563 -21.28 -19.54 3.80
N ALA A 564 -21.93 -19.38 4.96
CA ALA A 564 -22.99 -20.29 5.39
C ALA A 564 -24.11 -20.48 4.34
N THR A 565 -24.36 -19.46 3.52
CA THR A 565 -25.38 -19.46 2.46
C THR A 565 -24.90 -20.05 1.13
N THR A 566 -23.60 -19.95 0.80
CA THR A 566 -23.04 -20.39 -0.49
C THR A 566 -22.56 -21.84 -0.48
N ALA A 567 -22.29 -22.40 0.71
CA ALA A 567 -21.77 -23.77 0.90
C ALA A 567 -22.64 -24.89 0.28
N ASN A 568 -23.96 -24.67 0.14
CA ASN A 568 -24.90 -25.68 -0.36
C ASN A 568 -25.67 -25.26 -1.62
N THR A 569 -25.31 -24.13 -2.24
CA THR A 569 -26.05 -23.57 -3.38
C THR A 569 -25.11 -23.21 -4.53
N ALA A 570 -24.57 -21.99 -4.55
CA ALA A 570 -23.84 -21.40 -5.68
C ALA A 570 -22.56 -22.17 -6.07
N ASN A 571 -21.89 -22.81 -5.10
CA ASN A 571 -20.64 -23.52 -5.32
C ASN A 571 -20.80 -25.04 -5.50
N THR A 572 -22.03 -25.54 -5.56
CA THR A 572 -22.32 -26.98 -5.74
C THR A 572 -23.01 -27.25 -7.06
N GLN A 573 -22.54 -28.23 -7.82
CA GLN A 573 -23.24 -28.73 -9.01
C GLN A 573 -23.44 -30.25 -8.92
N THR A 574 -24.52 -30.73 -9.53
CA THR A 574 -24.81 -32.16 -9.65
C THR A 574 -24.55 -32.62 -11.08
N VAL A 575 -23.73 -33.65 -11.23
CA VAL A 575 -23.46 -34.34 -12.50
C VAL A 575 -24.18 -35.68 -12.47
N LYS A 576 -24.89 -36.00 -13.54
CA LYS A 576 -25.71 -37.22 -13.64
C LYS A 576 -25.26 -38.06 -14.81
N ASP A 577 -24.88 -39.30 -14.54
CA ASP A 577 -24.52 -40.25 -15.60
C ASP A 577 -25.64 -41.23 -15.85
N MET A 578 -25.71 -41.66 -17.10
CA MET A 578 -26.57 -42.75 -17.52
C MET A 578 -25.83 -44.07 -17.36
N LYS A 579 -26.55 -45.12 -16.94
CA LYS A 579 -25.99 -46.48 -16.90
C LYS A 579 -25.59 -46.93 -18.30
N SER A 580 -24.41 -47.55 -18.39
CA SER A 580 -23.93 -48.10 -19.65
C SER A 580 -24.83 -49.24 -20.12
N THR A 581 -25.21 -49.18 -21.39
CA THR A 581 -25.88 -50.27 -22.08
C THR A 581 -24.85 -51.18 -22.76
N PRO A 582 -25.19 -52.44 -23.12
CA PRO A 582 -24.30 -53.27 -23.91
C PRO A 582 -23.80 -52.59 -25.20
N MET A 583 -24.64 -51.76 -25.82
CA MET A 583 -24.27 -50.98 -27.01
C MET A 583 -23.27 -49.87 -26.70
N SER A 584 -23.41 -49.14 -25.58
CA SER A 584 -22.45 -48.08 -25.21
C SER A 584 -21.09 -48.64 -24.83
N LYS A 585 -21.03 -49.82 -24.20
CA LYS A 585 -19.78 -50.54 -23.94
C LYS A 585 -19.05 -50.95 -25.21
N ILE A 586 -19.77 -51.36 -26.25
CA ILE A 586 -19.18 -51.69 -27.56
C ILE A 586 -18.65 -50.43 -28.25
N VAL A 587 -19.42 -49.33 -28.25
CA VAL A 587 -18.99 -48.06 -28.87
C VAL A 587 -17.80 -47.43 -28.13
N GLY A 588 -17.75 -47.51 -26.80
CA GLY A 588 -16.64 -47.00 -25.99
C GLY A 588 -15.36 -47.86 -26.01
N ALA A 589 -15.48 -49.17 -26.27
CA ALA A 589 -14.33 -50.08 -26.40
C ALA A 589 -13.69 -50.08 -27.79
N LEU A 590 -14.32 -49.42 -28.77
CA LEU A 590 -13.75 -49.28 -30.10
C LEU A 590 -12.72 -48.13 -30.07
N PRO A 591 -11.47 -48.34 -30.57
CA PRO A 591 -10.60 -47.20 -30.85
C PRO A 591 -11.34 -46.30 -31.83
N MET A 592 -11.51 -45.01 -31.45
CA MET A 592 -12.24 -44.01 -32.24
C MET A 592 -11.78 -44.01 -33.71
N THR A 593 -12.50 -44.74 -34.55
CA THR A 593 -12.31 -44.73 -36.00
C THR A 593 -13.16 -43.63 -36.62
N GLY A 594 -12.97 -42.39 -36.15
CA GLY A 594 -13.56 -41.23 -36.82
C GLY A 594 -13.05 -41.15 -38.26
N ALA A 595 -13.97 -41.00 -39.23
CA ALA A 595 -13.82 -40.80 -40.69
C ALA A 595 -12.85 -41.70 -41.50
N ARG A 596 -11.69 -42.11 -40.94
CA ARG A 596 -10.63 -42.90 -41.58
C ARG A 596 -10.90 -44.41 -41.54
N GLY A 597 -11.63 -44.92 -40.54
CA GLY A 597 -11.98 -46.35 -40.48
C GLY A 597 -13.05 -46.75 -41.52
N LEU A 598 -13.98 -45.84 -41.82
CA LEU A 598 -14.96 -46.03 -42.89
C LEU A 598 -14.25 -46.17 -44.24
N VAL A 599 -13.20 -45.39 -44.50
CA VAL A 599 -12.43 -45.48 -45.76
C VAL A 599 -11.78 -46.85 -45.93
N ILE A 600 -11.20 -47.43 -44.86
CA ILE A 600 -10.55 -48.75 -44.92
C ILE A 600 -11.58 -49.87 -45.11
N LEU A 601 -12.70 -49.85 -44.37
CA LEU A 601 -13.75 -50.87 -44.52
C LEU A 601 -14.45 -50.79 -45.88
N THR A 602 -14.63 -49.59 -46.42
CA THR A 602 -15.21 -49.41 -47.76
C THR A 602 -14.23 -49.85 -48.85
N LEU A 603 -12.92 -49.57 -48.70
CA LEU A 603 -11.89 -50.05 -49.63
C LEU A 603 -11.80 -51.59 -49.63
N CYS A 604 -11.79 -52.22 -48.45
CA CYS A 604 -11.75 -53.68 -48.32
C CYS A 604 -13.03 -54.34 -48.87
N GLY A 605 -14.19 -53.71 -48.65
CA GLY A 605 -15.46 -54.17 -49.22
C GLY A 605 -15.48 -54.12 -50.75
N ILE A 606 -14.96 -53.04 -51.35
CA ILE A 606 -14.85 -52.90 -52.81
C ILE A 606 -13.85 -53.90 -53.40
N ILE A 607 -12.71 -54.14 -52.74
CA ILE A 607 -11.71 -55.13 -53.19
C ILE A 607 -12.27 -56.56 -53.07
N GLY A 608 -13.03 -56.87 -52.03
CA GLY A 608 -13.68 -58.17 -51.86
C GLY A 608 -14.71 -58.46 -52.96
N ILE A 609 -15.55 -57.49 -53.31
CA ILE A 609 -16.55 -57.65 -54.37
C ILE A 609 -15.88 -57.78 -55.74
N ALA A 610 -14.84 -56.99 -56.04
CA ALA A 610 -14.07 -57.09 -57.28
C ALA A 610 -13.33 -58.42 -57.43
N GLY A 611 -12.73 -58.93 -56.34
CA GLY A 611 -12.05 -60.23 -56.34
C GLY A 611 -12.99 -61.41 -56.57
N THR A 612 -14.20 -61.35 -56.01
CA THR A 612 -15.23 -62.39 -56.20
C THR A 612 -15.76 -62.39 -57.64
N PHE A 613 -15.96 -61.20 -58.22
CA PHE A 613 -16.38 -61.06 -59.62
C PHE A 613 -15.30 -61.55 -60.60
N PHE A 614 -14.02 -61.24 -60.34
CA PHE A 614 -12.90 -61.70 -61.15
C PHE A 614 -12.71 -63.23 -61.09
N TYR A 615 -12.90 -63.84 -59.91
CA TYR A 615 -12.87 -65.30 -59.75
C TYR A 615 -13.98 -65.99 -60.55
N ILE A 616 -15.21 -65.44 -60.55
CA ILE A 616 -16.34 -66.00 -61.30
C ILE A 616 -16.11 -65.89 -62.82
N VAL A 617 -15.52 -64.79 -63.30
CA VAL A 617 -15.18 -64.60 -64.73
C VAL A 617 -14.06 -65.56 -65.16
N LEU A 618 -13.02 -65.75 -64.33
CA LEU A 618 -11.96 -66.72 -64.62
C LEU A 618 -12.46 -68.16 -64.60
N LYS A 619 -13.38 -68.51 -63.70
CA LYS A 619 -14.01 -69.83 -63.67
C LYS A 619 -14.83 -70.09 -64.93
N ARG A 620 -15.63 -69.10 -65.39
CA ARG A 620 -16.37 -69.20 -66.66
C ARG A 620 -15.46 -69.30 -67.89
N ARG A 621 -14.30 -68.63 -67.92
CA ARG A 621 -13.32 -68.80 -69.02
C ARG A 621 -12.69 -70.19 -69.03
N LYS A 622 -12.35 -70.75 -67.87
CA LYS A 622 -11.82 -72.12 -67.79
C LYS A 622 -12.85 -73.18 -68.21
N GLU A 623 -14.13 -72.95 -67.92
CA GLU A 623 -15.22 -73.84 -68.34
C GLU A 623 -15.51 -73.73 -69.86
N GLN A 624 -15.12 -72.64 -70.52
CA GLN A 624 -15.21 -72.49 -71.99
C GLN A 624 -13.97 -72.97 -72.75
N GLU A 625 -12.82 -73.13 -72.09
CA GLU A 625 -11.60 -73.73 -72.69
C GLU A 625 -11.57 -75.27 -72.57
N GLN A 626 -12.59 -75.88 -71.92
CA GLN A 626 -12.73 -77.34 -71.75
C GLN A 626 -14.03 -77.92 -72.36
N ALA A 627 -14.69 -77.18 -73.26
CA ALA A 627 -15.87 -77.63 -74.02
C ALA A 627 -15.54 -77.82 -75.50
#